data_AF-A0A5J4WE25-F1
#
_entry.id   AF-A0A5J4WE25-F1
#
_cell.length_a   1.000
_cell.length_b   1.000
_cell.length_c   1.000
_cell.angle_alpha   90.00
_cell.angle_beta   90.00
_cell.angle_gamma   90.00
#
_symmetry.space_group_name_H-M   'P 1'
#
loop_
_entity.id
_entity.type
_entity.pdbx_description
1 polymer ?
#
loop_
_entity_poly.entity_id
_entity_poly.type
_entity_poly.pdbx_seq_one_letter_code
_entity_poly.pdbx_strand_id
1 'polypeptide(L)'
;ENSEVCECGKKRGRIEARRTDAKSEKTPSIGRNTRSAARGEKGEQLFKWILSRRQFTSEAIDKVIEGWHSIWRRHRQRIDEFEEFWMKQGKSWDDLMTVKDPEVVISNFLAQQGRSKSSDANTNACRTAIGMLFRIQGFQEKEISGFALKQMMKKPQYATRKKRKEEPIYKLDILLRYIQGKFGYIEQLSEQEHMGCEISSIMAFATFRLTEIHRAKATKNEDCSWQLYISVQKGDDYDLSVTFRPVSNQQICPITWIASWFARRSTSDQTKPLWWRVS
;
A
#
# COMPACT_ATOMS: atom_id res chain seq x y z
N GLU A 1 -28.11 60.37 -19.22
CA GLU A 1 -27.73 58.96 -19.10
C GLU A 1 -26.21 58.87 -19.09
N ASN A 2 -25.65 58.11 -18.13
CA ASN A 2 -24.22 57.92 -17.97
C ASN A 2 -23.71 56.87 -18.97
N SER A 3 -22.63 57.19 -19.68
CA SER A 3 -21.73 56.19 -20.25
C SER A 3 -20.34 56.79 -20.41
N GLU A 4 -19.45 56.46 -19.47
CA GLU A 4 -18.01 56.56 -19.61
C GLU A 4 -17.54 55.56 -20.68
N VAL A 5 -16.76 56.03 -21.65
CA VAL A 5 -15.90 55.18 -22.48
C VAL A 5 -14.48 55.68 -22.33
N CYS A 6 -13.64 54.85 -21.72
CA CYS A 6 -12.22 55.06 -21.47
C CYS A 6 -11.41 55.03 -22.77
N GLU A 7 -10.53 56.02 -22.92
CA GLU A 7 -9.57 56.14 -24.03
C GLU A 7 -8.41 55.14 -23.96
N CYS A 8 -7.93 54.83 -25.16
CA CYS A 8 -6.86 53.90 -25.49
C CYS A 8 -5.47 54.53 -25.37
N GLY A 9 -4.50 53.73 -24.89
CA GLY A 9 -3.18 53.64 -25.52
C GLY A 9 -1.97 54.09 -24.70
N LYS A 10 -1.12 53.12 -24.31
CA LYS A 10 0.35 53.17 -24.52
C LYS A 10 1.00 51.80 -24.31
N LYS A 11 1.47 51.21 -25.40
CA LYS A 11 2.39 50.05 -25.41
C LYS A 11 3.76 50.49 -24.89
N ARG A 12 4.34 49.74 -23.96
CA ARG A 12 5.79 49.69 -23.72
C ARG A 12 6.20 48.22 -23.62
N GLY A 13 6.96 47.77 -24.61
CA GLY A 13 7.53 46.43 -24.65
C GLY A 13 8.57 46.22 -23.55
N ARG A 14 8.62 45.01 -23.01
CA ARG A 14 9.70 44.57 -22.13
C ARG A 14 10.38 43.36 -22.76
N ILE A 15 11.67 43.54 -23.01
CA ILE A 15 12.63 42.62 -23.61
C ILE A 15 12.77 41.37 -22.73
N GLU A 16 12.62 40.18 -23.34
CA GLU A 16 12.96 38.90 -22.74
C GLU A 16 14.48 38.75 -22.69
N ALA A 17 15.03 38.75 -21.47
CA ALA A 17 16.41 38.36 -21.22
C ALA A 17 16.48 36.83 -21.02
N ARG A 18 16.96 36.17 -22.07
CA ARG A 18 17.42 34.78 -22.13
C ARG A 18 18.35 34.49 -20.93
N ARG A 19 17.93 33.66 -19.98
CA ARG A 19 18.82 33.13 -18.93
C ARG A 19 19.43 31.83 -19.42
N THR A 20 20.75 31.86 -19.60
CA THR A 20 21.64 30.73 -19.78
C THR A 20 21.76 29.94 -18.48
N ASP A 21 21.58 28.63 -18.57
CA ASP A 21 21.80 27.68 -17.48
C ASP A 21 23.30 27.55 -17.17
N ALA A 22 23.76 28.27 -16.15
CA ALA A 22 25.03 27.99 -15.50
C ALA A 22 24.78 27.04 -14.32
N LYS A 23 25.24 25.80 -14.50
CA LYS A 23 25.23 24.70 -13.53
C LYS A 23 25.98 25.13 -12.26
N SER A 24 25.25 25.52 -11.21
CA SER A 24 25.85 25.76 -9.90
C SER A 24 26.21 24.41 -9.27
N GLU A 25 27.51 24.22 -9.02
CA GLU A 25 28.00 23.14 -8.18
C GLU A 25 27.32 23.22 -6.82
N LYS A 26 26.49 22.22 -6.52
CA LYS A 26 25.89 22.06 -5.20
C LYS A 26 27.00 21.60 -4.25
N THR A 27 27.44 22.52 -3.41
CA THR A 27 28.12 22.20 -2.15
C THR A 27 27.30 21.11 -1.42
N PRO A 28 27.89 19.98 -1.01
CA PRO A 28 27.14 18.94 -0.33
C PRO A 28 26.55 19.52 0.95
N SER A 29 25.24 19.39 1.14
CA SER A 29 24.58 19.78 2.38
C SER A 29 25.02 18.82 3.49
N ILE A 30 26.14 19.14 4.13
CA ILE A 30 26.57 18.57 5.39
C ILE A 30 25.56 19.02 6.45
N GLY A 31 24.97 18.05 7.16
CA GLY A 31 24.24 18.31 8.40
C GLY A 31 22.73 18.10 8.34
N ARG A 32 22.28 16.87 8.06
CA ARG A 32 20.99 16.34 8.58
C ARG A 32 20.87 14.79 8.56
N ASN A 33 21.91 14.07 8.13
CA ASN A 33 21.81 12.64 7.84
C ASN A 33 22.38 11.69 8.91
N THR A 34 22.72 12.18 10.11
CA THR A 34 23.31 11.35 11.18
C THR A 34 22.31 10.91 12.25
N ARG A 35 21.26 11.67 12.55
CA ARG A 35 20.28 11.31 13.60
C ARG A 35 19.24 10.25 13.19
N SER A 36 18.97 10.09 11.90
CA SER A 36 17.96 9.12 11.40
C SER A 36 18.55 7.74 11.11
N ALA A 37 19.87 7.64 10.93
CA ALA A 37 20.57 6.37 10.72
C ALA A 37 20.69 5.56 12.02
N ALA A 38 20.98 6.22 13.14
CA ALA A 38 21.08 5.59 14.46
C ALA A 38 19.71 5.19 15.06
N ARG A 39 18.60 5.78 14.60
CA ARG A 39 17.26 5.54 15.16
C ARG A 39 16.70 4.23 14.62
N GLY A 40 16.48 3.25 15.50
CA GLY A 40 16.05 1.90 15.17
C GLY A 40 17.14 0.83 15.25
N GLU A 41 18.38 1.19 15.58
CA GLU A 41 19.47 0.22 15.71
C GLU A 41 19.29 -0.69 16.93
N LYS A 42 19.02 -0.14 18.11
CA LYS A 42 18.75 -0.99 19.28
C LYS A 42 17.48 -1.80 19.12
N GLY A 43 16.47 -1.23 18.45
CA GLY A 43 15.25 -1.98 18.13
C GLY A 43 15.51 -3.19 17.24
N GLU A 44 16.43 -3.09 16.27
CA GLU A 44 16.87 -4.24 15.48
C GLU A 44 17.71 -5.21 16.32
N GLN A 45 18.63 -4.73 17.17
CA GLN A 45 19.41 -5.58 18.06
C GLN A 45 18.52 -6.38 19.02
N LEU A 46 17.52 -5.74 19.64
CA LEU A 46 16.54 -6.41 20.51
C LEU A 46 15.77 -7.49 19.75
N PHE A 47 15.32 -7.19 18.53
CA PHE A 47 14.62 -8.17 17.71
C PHE A 47 15.48 -9.38 17.36
N LYS A 48 16.72 -9.14 16.90
CA LYS A 48 17.69 -10.21 16.61
C LYS A 48 17.98 -11.02 17.87
N TRP A 49 18.15 -10.37 19.01
CA TRP A 49 18.41 -11.02 20.29
C TRP A 49 17.27 -11.96 20.72
N ILE A 50 16.01 -11.56 20.59
CA ILE A 50 14.85 -12.42 20.90
C ILE A 50 14.83 -13.67 20.02
N LEU A 51 15.08 -13.52 18.71
CA LEU A 51 15.13 -14.67 17.80
C LEU A 51 16.30 -15.61 18.11
N SER A 52 17.47 -15.07 18.43
CA SER A 52 18.63 -15.85 18.87
C SER A 52 18.34 -16.63 20.15
N ARG A 53 17.61 -16.04 21.12
CA ARG A 53 17.14 -16.74 22.33
C ARG A 53 16.20 -17.91 22.00
N ARG A 54 15.49 -17.85 20.88
CA ARG A 54 14.68 -18.95 20.33
C ARG A 54 15.45 -19.90 19.41
N GLN A 55 16.78 -19.80 19.38
CA GLN A 55 17.68 -20.67 18.61
C GLN A 55 17.57 -20.52 17.08
N PHE A 56 17.06 -19.38 16.59
CA PHE A 56 17.15 -19.07 15.16
C PHE A 56 18.61 -18.77 14.78
N THR A 57 19.05 -19.29 13.64
CA THR A 57 20.37 -18.97 13.09
C THR A 57 20.40 -17.53 12.56
N SER A 58 21.58 -16.93 12.47
CA SER A 58 21.75 -15.58 11.90
C SER A 58 21.16 -15.47 10.49
N GLU A 59 21.39 -16.48 9.64
CA GLU A 59 20.83 -16.53 8.29
C GLU A 59 19.30 -16.57 8.27
N ALA A 60 18.68 -17.32 9.18
CA ALA A 60 17.22 -17.35 9.31
C ALA A 60 16.67 -16.01 9.79
N ILE A 61 17.37 -15.35 10.73
CA ILE A 61 17.01 -14.02 11.24
C ILE A 61 17.05 -12.98 10.11
N ASP A 62 18.12 -12.98 9.30
CA ASP A 62 18.26 -12.04 8.20
C ASP A 62 17.18 -12.27 7.13
N LYS A 63 16.85 -13.53 6.79
CA LYS A 63 15.72 -13.85 5.91
C LYS A 63 14.38 -13.36 6.45
N VAL A 64 14.14 -13.47 7.76
CA VAL A 64 12.93 -12.93 8.38
C VAL A 64 12.89 -11.42 8.18
N ILE A 65 13.98 -10.70 8.48
CA ILE A 65 14.07 -9.25 8.34
C ILE A 65 13.86 -8.82 6.88
N GLU A 66 14.51 -9.49 5.93
CA GLU A 66 14.38 -9.24 4.49
C GLU A 66 12.93 -9.39 4.02
N GLY A 67 12.22 -10.41 4.50
CA GLY A 67 10.82 -10.67 4.16
C GLY A 67 9.86 -9.53 4.56
N TRP A 68 10.22 -8.69 5.54
CA TRP A 68 9.43 -7.52 5.94
C TRP A 68 9.65 -6.29 5.04
N HIS A 69 10.62 -6.34 4.12
CA HIS A 69 10.92 -5.30 3.14
C HIS A 69 10.90 -3.86 3.73
N SER A 70 10.12 -2.95 3.13
CA SER A 70 10.01 -1.55 3.54
C SER A 70 9.31 -1.35 4.89
N ILE A 71 8.60 -2.37 5.40
CA ILE A 71 7.87 -2.29 6.68
C ILE A 71 8.85 -2.39 7.85
N TRP A 72 9.92 -3.20 7.72
CA TRP A 72 10.93 -3.43 8.75
C TRP A 72 11.46 -2.12 9.34
N ARG A 73 11.79 -1.14 8.47
CA ARG A 73 12.30 0.16 8.88
C ARG A 73 11.39 0.88 9.89
N ARG A 74 10.08 0.75 9.74
CA ARG A 74 9.12 1.36 10.69
C ARG A 74 9.02 0.55 11.97
N HIS A 75 9.02 -0.78 11.88
CA HIS A 75 8.95 -1.64 13.06
C HIS A 75 10.18 -1.49 13.96
N ARG A 76 11.40 -1.56 13.41
CA ARG A 76 12.63 -1.40 14.21
C ARG A 76 12.68 -0.08 14.97
N GLN A 77 12.15 1.00 14.40
CA GLN A 77 12.05 2.29 15.10
C GLN A 77 11.05 2.29 16.26
N ARG A 78 9.93 1.57 16.15
CA ARG A 78 8.97 1.47 17.26
C ARG A 78 9.46 0.52 18.35
N ILE A 79 10.19 -0.54 17.97
CA ILE A 79 10.84 -1.45 18.90
C ILE A 79 11.94 -0.74 19.68
N ASP A 80 12.69 0.17 19.04
CA ASP A 80 13.67 1.04 19.70
C ASP A 80 13.02 1.93 20.78
N GLU A 81 11.87 2.56 20.46
CA GLU A 81 11.10 3.32 21.46
C GLU A 81 10.58 2.45 22.62
N PHE A 82 10.22 1.19 22.33
CA PHE A 82 9.83 0.23 23.36
C PHE A 82 11.01 -0.20 24.24
N GLU A 83 12.18 -0.43 23.64
CA GLU A 83 13.41 -0.75 24.36
C GLU A 83 13.76 0.36 25.35
N GLU A 84 13.73 1.61 24.91
CA GLU A 84 13.97 2.75 25.82
C GLU A 84 12.98 2.80 26.98
N PHE A 85 11.70 2.50 26.70
CA PHE A 85 10.67 2.40 27.74
C PHE A 85 10.99 1.28 28.73
N TRP A 86 11.36 0.11 28.22
CA TRP A 86 11.65 -1.08 29.00
C TRP A 86 12.84 -0.84 29.93
N MET A 87 13.93 -0.28 29.39
CA MET A 87 15.13 0.07 30.15
C MET A 87 14.86 1.18 31.17
N LYS A 88 14.00 2.16 30.87
CA LYS A 88 13.59 3.20 31.83
C LYS A 88 12.82 2.65 33.04
N GLN A 89 12.22 1.45 32.92
CA GLN A 89 11.64 0.74 34.06
C GLN A 89 12.67 -0.04 34.87
N GLY A 90 13.96 0.06 34.53
CA GLY A 90 15.03 -0.70 35.17
C GLY A 90 15.04 -2.19 34.79
N LYS A 91 14.36 -2.56 33.71
CA LYS A 91 14.27 -3.96 33.24
C LYS A 91 15.32 -4.23 32.17
N SER A 92 15.88 -5.44 32.23
CA SER A 92 16.82 -5.98 31.24
C SER A 92 16.08 -6.66 30.08
N TRP A 93 16.79 -6.94 28.97
CA TRP A 93 16.20 -7.73 27.88
C TRP A 93 15.86 -9.16 28.34
N ASP A 94 16.57 -9.72 29.32
CA ASP A 94 16.26 -11.03 29.91
C ASP A 94 14.89 -11.05 30.60
N ASP A 95 14.50 -9.95 31.24
CA ASP A 95 13.17 -9.82 31.84
C ASP A 95 12.05 -9.86 30.79
N LEU A 96 12.35 -9.57 29.51
CA LEU A 96 11.38 -9.69 28.44
C LEU A 96 11.01 -11.15 28.17
N MET A 97 11.96 -12.08 28.35
CA MET A 97 11.76 -13.52 28.15
C MET A 97 10.90 -14.15 29.25
N THR A 98 10.74 -13.47 30.39
CA THR A 98 9.95 -13.94 31.53
C THR A 98 8.55 -13.31 31.60
N VAL A 99 8.22 -12.41 30.65
CA VAL A 99 6.88 -11.82 30.52
C VAL A 99 5.84 -12.94 30.41
N LYS A 100 4.79 -12.86 31.23
CA LYS A 100 3.64 -13.79 31.17
C LYS A 100 2.42 -13.18 30.48
N ASP A 101 2.30 -11.85 30.55
CA ASP A 101 1.16 -11.10 30.04
C ASP A 101 1.65 -9.97 29.11
N PRO A 102 1.73 -10.23 27.80
CA PRO A 102 2.14 -9.22 26.83
C PRO A 102 1.10 -8.10 26.67
N GLU A 103 -0.19 -8.35 26.91
CA GLU A 103 -1.23 -7.33 26.83
C GLU A 103 -0.95 -6.20 27.83
N VAL A 104 -0.60 -6.54 29.07
CA VAL A 104 -0.26 -5.57 30.12
C VAL A 104 0.96 -4.73 29.72
N VAL A 105 2.01 -5.39 29.19
CA VAL A 105 3.24 -4.70 28.78
C VAL A 105 2.96 -3.70 27.66
N ILE A 106 2.24 -4.12 26.62
CA ILE A 106 1.86 -3.26 25.49
C ILE A 106 0.98 -2.10 25.97
N SER A 107 -0.01 -2.38 26.80
CA SER A 107 -0.95 -1.36 27.29
C SER A 107 -0.23 -0.28 28.11
N ASN A 108 0.67 -0.69 29.00
CA ASN A 108 1.45 0.25 29.82
C ASN A 108 2.39 1.11 28.97
N PHE A 109 3.05 0.51 27.98
CA PHE A 109 3.88 1.26 27.02
C PHE A 109 3.07 2.31 26.27
N LEU A 110 1.92 1.93 25.71
CA LEU A 110 1.07 2.85 24.94
C LEU A 110 0.46 3.94 25.82
N ALA A 111 0.11 3.63 27.07
CA ALA A 111 -0.37 4.61 28.03
C ALA A 111 0.70 5.67 28.36
N GLN A 112 1.97 5.26 28.50
CA GLN A 112 3.08 6.19 28.72
C GLN A 112 3.34 7.08 27.49
N GLN A 113 3.23 6.54 26.28
CA GLN A 113 3.30 7.35 25.05
C GLN A 113 2.14 8.36 24.93
N GLY A 114 0.96 8.04 25.44
CA GLY A 114 -0.18 8.97 25.47
C GLY A 114 0.12 10.24 26.28
N ARG A 115 0.92 10.12 27.35
CA ARG A 115 1.34 11.26 28.19
C ARG A 115 2.34 12.18 27.48
N SER A 116 3.10 11.67 26.50
CA SER A 116 4.09 12.44 25.74
C SER A 116 3.55 13.05 24.42
N LYS A 117 2.21 13.13 24.25
CA LYS A 117 1.54 13.64 23.03
C LYS A 117 1.90 12.87 21.75
N SER A 118 1.93 11.53 21.82
CA SER A 118 2.05 10.67 20.63
C SER A 118 0.83 10.79 19.71
N SER A 119 1.02 10.71 18.39
CA SER A 119 -0.09 10.72 17.42
C SER A 119 -0.80 9.38 17.36
N ASP A 120 -2.09 9.36 17.04
CA ASP A 120 -2.88 8.12 16.91
C ASP A 120 -2.25 7.14 15.89
N ALA A 121 -1.66 7.66 14.81
CA ALA A 121 -0.93 6.87 13.82
C ALA A 121 0.31 6.21 14.42
N ASN A 122 1.04 6.93 15.28
CA ASN A 122 2.17 6.37 15.99
C ASN A 122 1.72 5.29 16.99
N THR A 123 0.66 5.53 17.76
CA THR A 123 0.11 4.55 18.71
C THR A 123 -0.26 3.23 18.00
N ASN A 124 -0.90 3.30 16.83
CA ASN A 124 -1.19 2.12 16.02
C ASN A 124 0.07 1.41 15.52
N ALA A 125 1.05 2.17 15.00
CA ALA A 125 2.30 1.60 14.52
C ALA A 125 3.10 0.90 15.64
N CYS A 126 3.10 1.49 16.84
CA CYS A 126 3.68 0.93 18.05
C CYS A 126 2.99 -0.38 18.46
N ARG A 127 1.65 -0.38 18.56
CA ARG A 127 0.86 -1.58 18.88
C ARG A 127 1.20 -2.71 17.92
N THR A 128 1.25 -2.45 16.62
CA THR A 128 1.56 -3.48 15.61
C THR A 128 3.00 -3.98 15.74
N ALA A 129 3.98 -3.10 15.90
CA ALA A 129 5.39 -3.50 15.99
C ALA A 129 5.69 -4.34 17.24
N ILE A 130 5.12 -3.96 18.40
CA ILE A 130 5.37 -4.68 19.65
C ILE A 130 4.53 -5.96 19.70
N GLY A 131 3.31 -5.95 19.16
CA GLY A 131 2.53 -7.16 18.97
C GLY A 131 3.26 -8.19 18.10
N MET A 132 3.92 -7.74 17.02
CA MET A 132 4.81 -8.60 16.23
C MET A 132 5.95 -9.15 17.08
N LEU A 133 6.63 -8.32 17.88
CA LEU A 133 7.76 -8.73 18.71
C LEU A 133 7.37 -9.88 19.65
N PHE A 134 6.26 -9.75 20.36
CA PHE A 134 5.74 -10.81 21.24
C PHE A 134 5.24 -12.04 20.47
N ARG A 135 4.67 -11.86 19.28
CA ARG A 135 4.31 -13.00 18.43
C ARG A 135 5.54 -13.82 18.02
N ILE A 136 6.64 -13.16 17.71
CA ILE A 136 7.93 -13.79 17.40
C ILE A 136 8.56 -14.41 18.64
N GLN A 137 8.30 -13.89 19.85
CA GLN A 137 8.70 -14.55 21.08
C GLN A 137 7.93 -15.87 21.33
N GLY A 138 6.73 -16.01 20.75
CA GLY A 138 5.92 -17.24 20.80
C GLY A 138 4.50 -17.05 21.32
N PHE A 139 4.10 -15.82 21.68
CA PHE A 139 2.75 -15.55 22.16
C PHE A 139 1.70 -15.63 21.05
N GLN A 140 0.52 -16.12 21.40
CA GLN A 140 -0.63 -16.15 20.49
C GLN A 140 -1.30 -14.78 20.41
N GLU A 141 -1.94 -14.47 19.28
CA GLU A 141 -2.62 -13.18 19.08
C GLU A 141 -3.70 -12.90 20.14
N LYS A 142 -4.33 -13.94 20.68
CA LYS A 142 -5.33 -13.81 21.75
C LYS A 142 -4.74 -13.29 23.07
N GLU A 143 -3.48 -13.62 23.34
CA GLU A 143 -2.74 -13.19 24.54
C GLU A 143 -2.18 -11.78 24.36
N ILE A 144 -1.79 -11.44 23.12
CA ILE A 144 -1.25 -10.12 22.77
C ILE A 144 -2.35 -9.06 22.66
N SER A 145 -3.49 -9.43 22.04
CA SER A 145 -4.61 -8.54 21.74
C SER A 145 -5.86 -8.87 22.56
N GLY A 146 -5.71 -8.88 23.88
CA GLY A 146 -6.84 -9.03 24.80
C GLY A 146 -7.78 -7.81 24.83
N PHE A 147 -8.74 -7.86 25.76
CA PHE A 147 -9.89 -6.96 25.78
C PHE A 147 -9.53 -5.52 26.15
N ALA A 148 -8.67 -5.32 27.15
CA ALA A 148 -8.29 -3.99 27.62
C ALA A 148 -7.53 -3.23 26.53
N LEU A 149 -6.55 -3.88 25.89
CA LEU A 149 -5.81 -3.27 24.78
C LEU A 149 -6.74 -2.94 23.60
N LYS A 150 -7.71 -3.81 23.29
CA LYS A 150 -8.73 -3.50 22.27
C LYS A 150 -9.53 -2.25 22.60
N GLN A 151 -9.94 -2.04 23.86
CA GLN A 151 -10.65 -0.83 24.26
C GLN A 151 -9.76 0.42 24.14
N MET A 152 -8.50 0.35 24.61
CA MET A 152 -7.55 1.46 24.51
C MET A 152 -7.30 1.89 23.06
N MET A 153 -7.29 0.92 22.13
CA MET A 153 -6.96 1.16 20.74
C MET A 153 -8.14 1.68 19.90
N LYS A 154 -9.38 1.68 20.41
CA LYS A 154 -10.55 2.14 19.64
C LYS A 154 -10.40 3.56 19.09
N LYS A 155 -9.98 4.52 19.93
CA LYS A 155 -9.85 5.92 19.52
C LYS A 155 -8.71 6.12 18.51
N PRO A 156 -7.48 5.64 18.75
CA PRO A 156 -6.41 5.72 17.76
C PRO A 156 -6.74 5.04 16.43
N GLN A 157 -7.40 3.87 16.49
CA GLN A 157 -7.83 3.15 15.29
C GLN A 157 -8.90 3.92 14.52
N TYR A 158 -9.89 4.49 15.20
CA TYR A 158 -10.93 5.27 14.56
C TYR A 158 -10.40 6.55 13.93
N ALA A 159 -9.52 7.28 14.63
CA ALA A 159 -8.94 8.53 14.14
C ALA A 159 -8.06 8.35 12.89
N THR A 160 -7.39 7.20 12.79
CA THR A 160 -6.53 6.86 11.64
C THR A 160 -7.24 6.06 10.56
N ARG A 161 -8.47 5.59 10.83
CA ARG A 161 -9.30 4.96 9.82
C ARG A 161 -9.46 5.98 8.69
N LYS A 162 -9.07 5.59 7.48
CA LYS A 162 -9.35 6.39 6.30
C LYS A 162 -10.86 6.64 6.28
N LYS A 163 -11.27 7.89 6.47
CA LYS A 163 -12.64 8.30 6.13
C LYS A 163 -12.75 7.99 4.64
N ARG A 164 -13.55 6.98 4.30
CA ARG A 164 -14.02 6.82 2.92
C ARG A 164 -14.93 8.02 2.70
N LYS A 165 -14.35 9.13 2.24
CA LYS A 165 -15.13 10.08 1.47
C LYS A 165 -15.51 9.31 0.22
N GLU A 166 -16.80 9.25 -0.07
CA GLU A 166 -17.24 8.88 -1.40
C GLU A 166 -16.67 9.96 -2.32
N GLU A 167 -15.53 9.66 -2.93
CA GLU A 167 -14.99 10.51 -3.97
C GLU A 167 -15.90 10.30 -5.16
N PRO A 168 -16.56 11.36 -5.66
CA PRO A 168 -17.30 11.21 -6.90
C PRO A 168 -16.26 10.81 -7.94
N ILE A 169 -16.45 9.63 -8.54
CA ILE A 169 -15.56 9.16 -9.59
C ILE A 169 -15.95 9.95 -10.85
N TYR A 170 -15.57 11.24 -10.89
CA TYR A 170 -15.88 12.22 -11.95
C TYR A 170 -15.35 11.84 -13.34
N LYS A 171 -14.85 10.61 -13.50
CA LYS A 171 -14.30 10.06 -14.75
C LYS A 171 -14.81 8.65 -15.05
N LEU A 172 -15.63 8.04 -14.19
CA LEU A 172 -16.18 6.71 -14.46
C LEU A 172 -17.16 6.76 -15.62
N ASP A 173 -18.01 7.78 -15.66
CA ASP A 173 -18.93 8.04 -16.76
C ASP A 173 -18.19 8.29 -18.10
N ILE A 174 -17.05 8.98 -18.07
CA ILE A 174 -16.19 9.20 -19.24
C ILE A 174 -15.58 7.86 -19.68
N LEU A 175 -15.08 7.06 -18.74
CA LEU A 175 -14.48 5.76 -19.00
C LEU A 175 -15.50 4.79 -19.60
N LEU A 176 -16.69 4.70 -19.00
CA LEU A 176 -17.77 3.86 -19.47
C LEU A 176 -18.25 4.30 -20.86
N ARG A 177 -18.40 5.60 -21.12
CA ARG A 177 -18.73 6.12 -22.46
C ARG A 177 -17.65 5.80 -23.50
N TYR A 178 -16.37 5.90 -23.13
CA TYR A 178 -15.26 5.56 -24.02
C TYR A 178 -15.30 4.07 -24.40
N ILE A 179 -15.40 3.17 -23.41
CA ILE A 179 -15.49 1.72 -23.63
C ILE A 179 -16.71 1.41 -24.50
N GLN A 180 -17.87 1.98 -24.14
CA GLN A 180 -19.12 1.79 -24.85
C GLN A 180 -19.03 2.24 -26.32
N GLY A 181 -18.41 3.40 -26.60
CA GLY A 181 -18.22 3.91 -27.95
C GLY A 181 -17.26 3.07 -28.80
N LYS A 182 -16.32 2.36 -28.18
CA LYS A 182 -15.38 1.46 -28.86
C LYS A 182 -15.98 0.08 -29.16
N PHE A 183 -17.06 -0.30 -28.48
CA PHE A 183 -17.67 -1.62 -28.61
C PHE A 183 -18.14 -1.94 -30.04
N GLY A 184 -18.71 -0.97 -30.75
CA GLY A 184 -19.19 -1.16 -32.13
C GLY A 184 -18.08 -1.50 -33.13
N TYR A 185 -16.82 -1.23 -32.79
CA TYR A 185 -15.66 -1.49 -33.64
C TYR A 185 -14.71 -2.49 -32.99
N ILE A 186 -15.19 -3.34 -32.07
CA ILE A 186 -14.37 -4.24 -31.25
C ILE A 186 -13.44 -5.14 -32.08
N GLU A 187 -13.85 -5.56 -33.28
CA GLU A 187 -13.04 -6.38 -34.18
C GLU A 187 -11.92 -5.59 -34.88
N GLN A 188 -12.11 -4.29 -35.06
CA GLN A 188 -11.19 -3.39 -35.77
C GLN A 188 -10.18 -2.71 -34.83
N LEU A 189 -10.36 -2.86 -33.51
CA LEU A 189 -9.45 -2.28 -32.52
C LEU A 189 -8.06 -2.88 -32.63
N SER A 190 -7.05 -2.00 -32.62
CA SER A 190 -5.67 -2.42 -32.43
C SER A 190 -5.52 -3.19 -31.10
N GLU A 191 -4.45 -3.97 -30.99
CA GLU A 191 -4.19 -4.76 -29.78
C GLU A 191 -4.14 -3.90 -28.52
N GLN A 192 -3.47 -2.74 -28.60
CA GLN A 192 -3.36 -1.78 -27.50
C GLN A 192 -4.70 -1.12 -27.15
N GLU A 193 -5.52 -0.77 -28.14
CA GLU A 193 -6.85 -0.20 -27.88
C GLU A 193 -7.79 -1.21 -27.23
N HIS A 194 -7.73 -2.46 -27.67
CA HIS A 194 -8.56 -3.52 -27.11
C HIS A 194 -8.17 -3.82 -25.66
N MET A 195 -6.87 -3.98 -25.39
CA MET A 195 -6.32 -4.11 -24.04
C MET A 195 -6.70 -2.90 -23.17
N GLY A 196 -6.62 -1.68 -23.71
CA GLY A 196 -7.03 -0.47 -23.01
C GLY A 196 -8.51 -0.51 -22.60
N CYS A 197 -9.41 -0.97 -23.47
CA CYS A 197 -10.84 -1.09 -23.17
C CYS A 197 -11.13 -2.17 -22.13
N GLU A 198 -10.46 -3.32 -22.22
CA GLU A 198 -10.61 -4.42 -21.26
C GLU A 198 -10.12 -4.01 -19.87
N ILE A 199 -8.90 -3.46 -19.75
CA ILE A 199 -8.35 -2.97 -18.47
C ILE A 199 -9.27 -1.90 -17.89
N SER A 200 -9.76 -0.99 -18.73
CA SER A 200 -10.69 0.05 -18.30
C SER A 200 -12.00 -0.53 -17.79
N SER A 201 -12.54 -1.57 -18.44
CA SER A 201 -13.74 -2.27 -17.98
C SER A 201 -13.49 -2.99 -16.65
N ILE A 202 -12.37 -3.70 -16.51
CA ILE A 202 -11.98 -4.34 -15.24
C ILE A 202 -11.83 -3.28 -14.14
N MET A 203 -11.16 -2.15 -14.40
CA MET A 203 -11.01 -1.07 -13.41
C MET A 203 -12.33 -0.37 -13.07
N ALA A 204 -13.28 -0.31 -14.01
CA ALA A 204 -14.60 0.28 -13.79
C ALA A 204 -15.45 -0.58 -12.84
N PHE A 205 -15.35 -1.91 -12.96
CA PHE A 205 -16.17 -2.85 -12.20
C PHE A 205 -15.44 -3.48 -11.00
N ALA A 206 -14.12 -3.40 -10.96
CA ALA A 206 -13.28 -3.85 -9.86
C ALA A 206 -12.25 -2.77 -9.53
N THR A 207 -12.13 -2.41 -8.26
CA THR A 207 -11.22 -1.35 -7.78
C THR A 207 -9.77 -1.83 -7.72
N PHE A 208 -9.28 -2.48 -8.78
CA PHE A 208 -7.92 -2.98 -8.87
C PHE A 208 -6.96 -1.94 -9.40
N ARG A 209 -5.71 -2.03 -8.94
CA ARG A 209 -4.61 -1.25 -9.48
C ARG A 209 -4.19 -1.83 -10.81
N LEU A 210 -3.70 -0.97 -11.71
CA LEU A 210 -3.16 -1.40 -12.99
C LEU A 210 -2.08 -2.49 -12.83
N THR A 211 -1.22 -2.39 -11.82
CA THR A 211 -0.18 -3.39 -11.52
C THR A 211 -0.74 -4.74 -11.07
N GLU A 212 -1.90 -4.75 -10.42
CA GLU A 212 -2.60 -5.97 -9.99
C GLU A 212 -3.25 -6.65 -11.21
N ILE A 213 -3.93 -5.86 -12.06
CA ILE A 213 -4.54 -6.34 -13.32
C ILE A 213 -3.48 -6.87 -14.29
N HIS A 214 -2.32 -6.21 -14.38
CA HIS A 214 -1.24 -6.61 -15.28
C HIS A 214 -0.68 -8.01 -14.94
N ARG A 215 -0.76 -8.43 -13.68
CA ARG A 215 -0.25 -9.74 -13.24
C ARG A 215 -1.34 -10.80 -13.15
N ALA A 216 -2.58 -10.41 -13.42
CA ALA A 216 -3.71 -11.30 -13.26
C ALA A 216 -3.65 -12.46 -14.27
N LYS A 217 -4.10 -13.63 -13.81
CA LYS A 217 -4.50 -14.74 -14.68
C LYS A 217 -6.01 -14.76 -14.76
N ALA A 218 -6.57 -15.03 -15.93
CA ALA A 218 -8.02 -15.17 -16.09
C ALA A 218 -8.38 -16.58 -16.56
N THR A 219 -9.42 -17.15 -15.97
CA THR A 219 -10.01 -18.43 -16.39
C THR A 219 -11.51 -18.28 -16.61
N LYS A 220 -12.03 -18.96 -17.62
CA LYS A 220 -13.47 -19.03 -17.89
C LYS A 220 -14.07 -20.20 -17.11
N ASN A 221 -15.17 -19.94 -16.40
CA ASN A 221 -15.93 -20.96 -15.69
C ASN A 221 -17.04 -21.55 -16.58
N GLU A 222 -17.61 -22.67 -16.14
CA GLU A 222 -18.69 -23.38 -16.86
C GLU A 222 -19.96 -22.54 -17.02
N ASP A 223 -20.27 -21.68 -16.05
CA ASP A 223 -21.42 -20.77 -16.04
C ASP A 223 -21.22 -19.49 -16.87
N CYS A 224 -20.23 -19.48 -17.75
CA CYS A 224 -19.78 -18.32 -18.52
C CYS A 224 -19.27 -17.12 -17.67
N SER A 225 -19.09 -17.29 -16.36
CA SER A 225 -18.38 -16.31 -15.53
C SER A 225 -16.87 -16.37 -15.79
N TRP A 226 -16.17 -15.29 -15.47
CA TRP A 226 -14.71 -15.22 -15.58
C TRP A 226 -14.10 -14.95 -14.22
N GLN A 227 -13.09 -15.73 -13.86
CA GLN A 227 -12.36 -15.56 -12.61
C GLN A 227 -10.97 -14.99 -12.87
N LEU A 228 -10.63 -13.89 -12.19
CA LEU A 228 -9.29 -13.32 -12.19
C LEU A 228 -8.58 -13.72 -10.89
N TYR A 229 -7.40 -14.31 -11.04
CA TYR A 229 -6.47 -14.62 -9.97
C TYR A 229 -5.38 -13.55 -9.91
N ILE A 230 -5.23 -12.91 -8.76
CA ILE A 230 -4.31 -11.79 -8.53
C ILE A 230 -3.46 -12.09 -7.30
N SER A 231 -2.14 -12.05 -7.46
CA SER A 231 -1.21 -12.10 -6.33
C SER A 231 -1.00 -10.70 -5.75
N VAL A 232 -1.46 -10.47 -4.51
CA VAL A 232 -1.36 -9.17 -3.84
C VAL A 232 -0.09 -9.13 -3.00
N GLN A 233 0.95 -8.45 -3.50
CA GLN A 233 2.27 -8.36 -2.85
C GLN A 233 2.34 -7.36 -1.68
N LYS A 234 1.23 -7.08 -1.00
CA LYS A 234 1.20 -6.06 0.06
C LYS A 234 0.53 -6.58 1.33
N GLY A 235 1.36 -6.98 2.29
CA GLY A 235 0.92 -7.44 3.61
C GLY A 235 1.28 -8.91 3.78
N ASP A 236 0.37 -9.68 4.37
CA ASP A 236 0.39 -11.14 4.24
C ASP A 236 0.18 -11.42 2.75
N ASP A 237 1.15 -12.00 2.05
CA ASP A 237 0.99 -12.39 0.64
C ASP A 237 -0.25 -13.30 0.54
N TYR A 238 -1.36 -12.77 0.00
CA TYR A 238 -2.57 -13.55 -0.26
C TYR A 238 -2.96 -13.44 -1.72
N ASP A 239 -3.44 -14.56 -2.24
CA ASP A 239 -4.06 -14.63 -3.56
C ASP A 239 -5.51 -14.14 -3.44
N LEU A 240 -5.86 -13.16 -4.25
CA LEU A 240 -7.21 -12.65 -4.38
C LEU A 240 -7.81 -13.20 -5.67
N SER A 241 -8.98 -13.83 -5.55
CA SER A 241 -9.79 -14.21 -6.69
C SER A 241 -11.02 -13.31 -6.80
N VAL A 242 -11.29 -12.78 -7.99
CA VAL A 242 -12.56 -12.08 -8.29
C VAL A 242 -13.27 -12.73 -9.44
N THR A 243 -14.57 -12.97 -9.26
CA THR A 243 -15.43 -13.55 -10.29
C THR A 243 -16.30 -12.46 -10.89
N PHE A 244 -16.11 -12.17 -12.18
CA PHE A 244 -17.03 -11.35 -12.95
C PHE A 244 -18.19 -12.21 -13.43
N ARG A 245 -19.40 -11.69 -13.29
CA ARG A 245 -20.64 -12.26 -13.83
C ARG A 245 -21.19 -11.38 -14.95
N PRO A 246 -21.98 -11.95 -15.88
CA PRO A 246 -22.55 -11.16 -16.96
C PRO A 246 -23.40 -10.01 -16.42
N VAL A 247 -23.27 -8.83 -17.04
CA VAL A 247 -24.12 -7.68 -16.75
C VAL A 247 -24.97 -7.34 -17.98
N SER A 248 -26.13 -6.74 -17.78
CA SER A 248 -27.12 -6.50 -18.85
C SER A 248 -26.57 -5.66 -19.99
N ASN A 249 -25.70 -4.69 -19.70
CA ASN A 249 -25.05 -3.90 -20.73
C ASN A 249 -23.75 -4.58 -21.19
N GLN A 250 -23.85 -5.34 -22.29
CA GLN A 250 -22.72 -6.05 -22.88
C GLN A 250 -21.60 -5.11 -23.35
N GLN A 251 -21.91 -3.86 -23.69
CA GLN A 251 -20.95 -2.90 -24.26
C GLN A 251 -19.87 -2.47 -23.26
N ILE A 252 -20.19 -2.54 -21.96
CA ILE A 252 -19.28 -2.21 -20.87
C ILE A 252 -18.87 -3.43 -20.04
N CYS A 253 -19.47 -4.60 -20.31
CA CYS A 253 -19.32 -5.80 -19.50
C CYS A 253 -17.89 -6.34 -19.56
N PRO A 254 -17.19 -6.49 -18.42
CA PRO A 254 -15.83 -7.04 -18.39
C PRO A 254 -15.73 -8.41 -19.06
N ILE A 255 -16.75 -9.27 -18.90
CA ILE A 255 -16.77 -10.60 -19.53
C ILE A 255 -16.75 -10.51 -21.04
N THR A 256 -17.51 -9.59 -21.64
CA THR A 256 -17.55 -9.45 -23.10
C THR A 256 -16.20 -9.02 -23.64
N TRP A 257 -15.54 -8.07 -22.96
CA TRP A 257 -14.21 -7.60 -23.33
C TRP A 257 -13.14 -8.68 -23.15
N ILE A 258 -13.13 -9.38 -22.02
CA ILE A 258 -12.21 -10.50 -21.76
C ILE A 258 -12.43 -11.61 -22.78
N ALA A 259 -13.67 -12.01 -23.05
CA ALA A 259 -13.97 -13.06 -24.02
C ALA A 259 -13.50 -12.68 -25.44
N SER A 260 -13.73 -11.43 -25.86
CA SER A 260 -13.25 -10.90 -27.13
C SER A 260 -11.72 -10.90 -27.20
N TRP A 261 -11.04 -10.53 -26.13
CA TRP A 261 -9.57 -10.55 -26.04
C TRP A 261 -9.02 -11.97 -26.16
N PHE A 262 -9.62 -12.93 -25.44
CA PHE A 262 -9.23 -14.34 -25.52
C PHE A 262 -9.52 -14.97 -26.89
N ALA A 263 -10.56 -14.52 -27.61
CA ALA A 263 -10.81 -14.97 -28.98
C ALA A 263 -9.66 -14.60 -29.95
N ARG A 264 -8.84 -13.60 -29.60
CA ARG A 264 -7.63 -13.23 -30.37
C ARG A 264 -6.40 -14.06 -29.99
N ARG A 265 -6.45 -14.92 -28.97
CA ARG A 265 -5.32 -15.78 -28.58
C ARG A 265 -5.09 -16.85 -29.64
N SER A 266 -3.81 -17.11 -29.92
CA SER A 266 -3.42 -18.33 -30.60
C SER A 266 -3.37 -19.51 -29.62
N THR A 267 -3.38 -20.74 -30.13
CA THR A 267 -3.33 -21.96 -29.30
C THR A 267 -2.09 -22.01 -28.40
N SER A 268 -0.96 -21.40 -28.82
CA SER A 268 0.28 -21.34 -28.02
C SER A 268 0.26 -20.30 -26.88
N ASP A 269 -0.78 -19.48 -26.81
CA ASP A 269 -0.93 -18.40 -25.82
C ASP A 269 -1.91 -18.74 -24.68
N GLN A 270 -2.46 -19.96 -24.65
CA GLN A 270 -3.49 -20.36 -23.67
C GLN A 270 -3.00 -20.41 -22.22
N THR A 271 -1.73 -20.74 -21.99
CA THR A 271 -1.14 -20.84 -20.64
C THR A 271 -0.50 -19.54 -20.15
N LYS A 272 -0.43 -18.52 -21.02
CA LYS A 272 0.22 -17.25 -20.72
C LYS A 272 -0.70 -16.35 -19.87
N PRO A 273 -0.14 -15.38 -19.12
CA PRO A 273 -0.90 -14.40 -18.33
C PRO A 273 -1.96 -13.68 -19.16
N LEU A 274 -2.86 -12.92 -18.50
CA LEU A 274 -3.89 -12.15 -19.20
C LEU A 274 -3.30 -11.29 -20.33
N TRP A 275 -2.06 -10.81 -20.14
CA TRP A 275 -1.28 -10.00 -21.08
C TRP A 275 0.01 -10.73 -21.47
N TRP A 276 0.04 -11.30 -22.68
CA TRP A 276 1.13 -12.19 -23.11
C TRP A 276 2.02 -11.63 -24.23
N ARG A 277 1.69 -10.45 -24.77
CA ARG A 277 2.37 -9.82 -25.92
C ARG A 277 3.06 -8.50 -25.60
N VAL A 278 3.00 -8.05 -24.35
CA VAL A 278 3.73 -6.84 -23.93
C VAL A 278 5.14 -7.27 -23.49
N SER A 279 6.04 -7.35 -24.47
CA SER A 279 7.49 -7.39 -24.27
C SER A 279 8.11 -6.29 -25.10
#